data_AF-A0A963ZTF5-F1
#
_entry.id   AF-A0A963ZTF5-F1
#
_cell.length_a   1.000
_cell.length_b   1.000
_cell.length_c   1.000
_cell.angle_alpha   90.00
_cell.angle_beta   90.00
_cell.angle_gamma   90.00
#
_symmetry.space_group_name_H-M   'P 1'
#
loop_
_entity.id
_entity.type
_entity.pdbx_description
1 polymer ?
#
loop_
_entity_poly.entity_id
_entity_poly.type
_entity_poly.pdbx_seq_one_letter_code
_entity_poly.pdbx_strand_id
1 'polypeptide(L)'
;MNLTDYIARIRTHLLQTHADVIAWFAEGEHLRAYRPKDQGWAINEILEHIALTSHFFGLHAERHIRQMEENKREFLELSTP
;
A
#
# COMPACT_ATOMS: atom_id res chain seq x y z
N MET A 1 -13.61 19.01 -6.10
CA MET A 1 -12.44 18.32 -5.53
C MET A 1 -11.46 18.08 -6.66
N ASN A 2 -10.26 18.64 -6.60
CA ASN A 2 -9.25 18.44 -7.64
C ASN A 2 -8.45 17.15 -7.38
N LEU A 3 -7.60 16.75 -8.34
CA LEU A 3 -6.79 15.53 -8.21
C LEU A 3 -5.84 15.60 -7.01
N THR A 4 -5.26 16.75 -6.71
CA THR A 4 -4.36 16.93 -5.56
C THR A 4 -5.09 16.71 -4.24
N ASP A 5 -6.30 17.26 -4.08
CA ASP A 5 -7.13 17.05 -2.89
C ASP A 5 -7.49 15.57 -2.74
N TYR A 6 -7.80 14.90 -3.85
CA TYR A 6 -8.13 13.47 -3.86
C TYR A 6 -6.94 12.61 -3.44
N ILE A 7 -5.74 12.88 -3.99
CA ILE A 7 -4.49 12.21 -3.61
C ILE A 7 -4.14 12.49 -2.13
N ALA A 8 -4.34 13.70 -1.63
CA ALA A 8 -4.12 14.04 -0.23
C ALA A 8 -5.05 13.24 0.70
N ARG A 9 -6.34 13.11 0.35
CA ARG A 9 -7.30 12.29 1.11
C ARG A 9 -6.91 10.82 1.11
N ILE A 10 -6.49 10.27 -0.04
CA ILE A 10 -6.01 8.89 -0.12
C ILE A 10 -4.80 8.70 0.78
N ARG A 11 -3.82 9.63 0.75
CA ARG A 11 -2.64 9.57 1.62
C ARG A 11 -3.04 9.53 3.10
N THR A 12 -3.91 10.44 3.54
CA THR A 12 -4.36 10.48 4.93
C THR A 12 -5.04 9.17 5.33
N HIS A 13 -5.93 8.65 4.48
CA HIS A 13 -6.60 7.38 4.73
C HIS A 13 -5.62 6.20 4.81
N LEU A 14 -4.66 6.11 3.87
CA LEU A 14 -3.64 5.06 3.88
C LEU A 14 -2.78 5.10 5.15
N LEU A 15 -2.34 6.29 5.58
CA LEU A 15 -1.53 6.44 6.80
C LEU A 15 -2.31 6.03 8.05
N GLN A 16 -3.58 6.42 8.16
CA GLN A 16 -4.44 6.06 9.28
C GLN A 16 -4.70 4.55 9.31
N THR A 17 -5.14 3.96 8.18
CA THR A 17 -5.42 2.53 8.10
C THR A 17 -4.18 1.69 8.39
N HIS A 18 -3.00 2.10 7.90
CA HIS A 18 -1.76 1.38 8.22
C HIS A 18 -1.35 1.53 9.69
N ALA A 19 -1.59 2.68 10.34
CA ALA A 19 -1.35 2.83 11.77
C ALA A 19 -2.24 1.88 12.60
N ASP A 20 -3.51 1.76 12.22
CA ASP A 20 -4.45 0.83 12.86
C ASP A 20 -4.01 -0.63 12.68
N VAL A 21 -3.56 -1.01 11.46
CA VAL A 21 -3.01 -2.35 11.18
C VAL A 21 -1.77 -2.64 12.04
N ILE A 22 -0.86 -1.66 12.19
CA ILE A 22 0.35 -1.82 12.99
C ILE A 22 0.02 -2.10 14.46
N ALA A 23 -1.03 -1.49 15.01
CA ALA A 23 -1.43 -1.70 16.39
C ALA A 23 -1.76 -3.16 16.71
N TRP A 24 -2.30 -3.92 15.75
CA TRP A 24 -2.61 -5.35 15.91
C TRP A 24 -1.37 -6.24 16.09
N PHE A 25 -0.17 -5.76 15.74
CA PHE A 25 1.06 -6.50 16.02
C PHE A 25 1.41 -6.52 17.51
N ALA A 26 0.84 -5.62 18.32
CA ALA A 26 1.04 -5.58 19.77
C ALA A 26 0.15 -6.58 20.53
N GLU A 27 -0.85 -7.16 19.88
CA GLU A 27 -1.74 -8.15 20.49
C GLU A 27 -1.02 -9.47 20.79
N GLY A 28 -1.52 -10.19 21.80
CA GLY A 28 -0.90 -11.43 22.27
C GLY A 28 -0.90 -12.54 21.21
N GLU A 29 0.17 -13.35 21.17
CA GLU A 29 0.35 -14.39 20.16
C GLU A 29 -0.80 -15.41 20.12
N HIS A 30 -1.33 -15.80 21.29
CA HIS A 30 -2.46 -16.73 21.36
C HIS A 30 -3.72 -16.18 20.67
N LEU A 31 -3.96 -14.87 20.76
CA LEU A 31 -5.06 -14.22 20.05
C LEU A 31 -4.75 -14.14 18.55
N ARG A 32 -3.53 -13.72 18.19
CA ARG A 32 -3.18 -13.52 16.78
C ARG A 32 -3.15 -14.81 15.96
N ALA A 33 -2.79 -15.93 16.59
CA ALA A 33 -2.75 -17.26 16.00
C ALA A 33 -4.08 -18.03 16.11
N TYR A 34 -5.10 -17.47 16.79
CA TYR A 34 -6.40 -18.14 16.90
C TYR A 34 -7.05 -18.29 15.52
N ARG A 35 -7.50 -19.51 15.20
CA ARG A 35 -8.28 -19.80 14.00
C ARG A 35 -9.78 -19.83 14.33
N PRO A 36 -10.60 -18.99 13.67
CA PRO A 36 -12.05 -18.99 13.81
C PRO A 36 -12.72 -20.35 13.56
N LYS A 37 -13.88 -20.59 14.19
CA LYS A 37 -14.62 -21.87 14.11
C LYS A 37 -15.10 -22.23 12.71
N ASP A 38 -15.38 -21.22 11.89
CA ASP A 38 -15.81 -21.34 10.50
C ASP A 38 -14.64 -21.53 9.52
N GLN A 39 -13.42 -21.80 10.03
CA GLN A 39 -12.19 -21.90 9.24
C GLN A 39 -11.82 -20.59 8.52
N GLY A 40 -12.27 -19.45 9.04
CA GLY A 40 -11.75 -18.14 8.64
C GLY A 40 -10.25 -17.99 8.94
N TRP A 41 -9.67 -16.88 8.48
CA TRP A 41 -8.25 -16.59 8.66
C TRP A 41 -7.95 -16.16 10.10
N ALA A 42 -6.79 -16.62 10.60
CA ALA A 42 -6.19 -16.08 11.80
C ALA A 42 -5.73 -14.63 11.56
N ILE A 43 -5.60 -13.85 12.63
CA ILE A 43 -5.15 -12.46 12.52
C ILE A 43 -3.76 -12.40 11.87
N ASN A 44 -2.84 -13.32 12.20
CA ASN A 44 -1.53 -13.39 11.54
C ASN A 44 -1.64 -13.55 10.02
N GLU A 45 -2.57 -14.39 9.53
CA GLU A 45 -2.80 -14.61 8.09
C GLU A 45 -3.37 -13.34 7.43
N ILE A 46 -4.26 -12.62 8.13
CA ILE A 46 -4.81 -11.34 7.68
C ILE A 46 -3.71 -10.27 7.61
N LEU A 47 -2.88 -10.14 8.64
CA LEU A 47 -1.78 -9.18 8.70
C LEU A 47 -0.73 -9.46 7.60
N GLU A 48 -0.39 -10.72 7.38
CA GLU A 48 0.51 -11.14 6.30
C GLU A 48 -0.07 -10.77 4.92
N HIS A 49 -1.36 -11.05 4.69
CA HIS A 49 -2.01 -10.69 3.44
C HIS A 49 -1.97 -9.17 3.19
N ILE A 50 -2.30 -8.36 4.19
CA ILE A 50 -2.22 -6.90 4.08
C ILE A 50 -0.80 -6.45 3.74
N ALA A 51 0.22 -7.00 4.41
CA ALA A 51 1.62 -6.65 4.16
C ALA A 51 2.05 -6.97 2.71
N LEU A 52 1.73 -8.17 2.23
CA LEU A 52 2.06 -8.62 0.87
C LEU A 52 1.36 -7.76 -0.19
N THR A 53 0.07 -7.48 0.00
CA THR A 53 -0.71 -6.66 -0.93
C THR A 53 -0.21 -5.21 -0.96
N SER A 54 0.06 -4.61 0.20
CA SER A 54 0.64 -3.26 0.26
C SER A 54 2.01 -3.18 -0.39
N HIS A 55 2.87 -4.20 -0.20
CA HIS A 55 4.17 -4.28 -0.87
C HIS A 55 4.01 -4.35 -2.40
N PHE A 56 3.11 -5.21 -2.88
CA PHE A 56 2.82 -5.35 -4.31
C PHE A 56 2.35 -4.03 -4.95
N PHE A 57 1.42 -3.31 -4.30
CA PHE A 57 0.98 -2.01 -4.80
C PHE A 57 2.11 -0.98 -4.82
N GLY A 58 3.01 -1.01 -3.83
CA GLY A 58 4.21 -0.18 -3.81
C GLY A 58 5.09 -0.41 -5.04
N LEU A 59 5.40 -1.67 -5.36
CA LEU A 59 6.20 -2.04 -6.54
C LEU A 59 5.54 -1.56 -7.85
N HIS A 60 4.22 -1.67 -7.95
CA HIS A 60 3.47 -1.17 -9.09
C HIS A 60 3.58 0.36 -9.23
N ALA A 61 3.39 1.09 -8.13
CA ALA A 61 3.52 2.55 -8.12
C ALA A 61 4.94 2.98 -8.52
N GLU A 62 5.98 2.34 -7.99
CA GLU A 62 7.37 2.60 -8.36
C GLU A 62 7.64 2.37 -9.85
N ARG A 63 7.08 1.31 -10.44
CA ARG A 63 7.19 1.05 -11.88
C ARG A 63 6.58 2.18 -12.69
N HIS A 64 5.40 2.67 -12.30
CA HIS A 64 4.76 3.78 -13.00
C HIS A 64 5.52 5.10 -12.83
N ILE A 65 6.12 5.36 -11.67
CA ILE A 65 7.00 6.52 -11.48
C ILE A 65 8.18 6.46 -12.45
N ARG A 66 8.84 5.30 -12.59
CA ARG A 66 9.93 5.14 -13.57
C ARG A 66 9.48 5.42 -15.00
N GLN A 67 8.30 4.94 -15.40
CA GLN A 67 7.75 5.23 -16.72
C GLN A 67 7.51 6.74 -16.93
N MET A 68 7.04 7.46 -15.90
CA MET A 68 6.84 8.91 -15.99
C MET A 68 8.16 9.66 -16.22
N GLU A 69 9.24 9.23 -15.55
CA GLU A 69 10.58 9.80 -15.75
C GLU A 69 11.14 9.49 -17.15
N GLU A 70 10.89 8.29 -17.68
CA GLU A 70 11.26 7.92 -19.05
C GLU A 70 10.54 8.80 -20.08
N ASN A 71 9.22 8.96 -19.95
CA ASN A 71 8.43 9.81 -20.84
C ASN A 71 8.90 11.27 -20.80
N LYS A 72 9.28 11.76 -19.60
CA LYS A 72 9.85 13.09 -19.43
C LYS A 72 11.19 13.23 -20.15
N ARG A 73 12.06 12.22 -20.06
CA ARG A 73 13.35 12.20 -20.76
C ARG A 73 13.15 12.23 -22.29
N GLU A 74 12.31 11.36 -22.83
CA GLU A 74 12.00 11.31 -24.26
C GLU A 74 11.44 12.64 -24.78
N PHE A 75 10.54 13.27 -24.01
CA PHE A 75 10.00 14.58 -24.37
C PHE A 75 11.08 15.66 -24.47
N LEU A 76 12.03 15.68 -23.53
CA LEU A 76 13.12 16.65 -23.53
C LEU A 76 14.11 16.42 -24.68
N GLU A 77 14.40 15.16 -25.02
CA GLU A 77 15.24 14.79 -26.17
C GLU A 77 14.61 15.27 -27.49
N LEU A 78 13.30 15.08 -27.67
CA LEU A 78 12.57 15.56 -28.85
C LEU A 78 12.46 17.09 -28.94
N SER A 79 12.61 17.78 -27.81
CA SER A 79 12.49 19.24 -27.72
C SER A 79 13.83 19.97 -27.89
N THR A 80 14.92 19.24 -28.10
CA THR A 80 16.25 19.81 -28.33
C THR A 80 16.46 20.00 -29.85
N PRO A 81 16.81 21.20 -30.35
CA PRO A 81 16.95 21.47 -31.79
C PRO A 81 18.10 20.72 -32.46
#